data_AF-A0A8J2ZR72-F1
#
_entry.id   AF-A0A8J2ZR72-F1
#
_cell.length_a   1.000
_cell.length_b   1.000
_cell.length_c   1.000
_cell.angle_alpha   90.00
_cell.angle_beta   90.00
_cell.angle_gamma   90.00
#
_symmetry.space_group_name_H-M   'P 1'
#
loop_
_entity.id
_entity.type
_entity.pdbx_description
1 polymer ?
#
loop_
_entity_poly.entity_id
_entity_poly.type
_entity_poly.pdbx_seq_one_letter_code
_entity_poly.pdbx_strand_id
1 'polypeptide(L)'
;MTINIKDKYQKEVEKAVKKFRRDVEKIKTSENPYYHDEAVRDYEIQRLREELEKQVNEINKQFNAEIDAKIEELEPIAAKSFFKPTETDKRLVDEFVSEFLADAKLAFSDSEKLDAFEKFEEKLGFLDENGLSLVRKRLPELFDALSDDTTLQSKIRGLNRTLKELQTTEKMALEELKEQKMNGIDAAFRRLRLIHPAFSDYKYNRYNNANR
;
A
#
# COMPACT_ATOMS: atom_id res chain seq x y z
N MET A 1 11.54 13.41 6.87
CA MET A 1 11.09 13.49 5.47
C MET A 1 11.61 12.26 4.74
N THR A 2 10.81 11.19 4.72
CA THR A 2 11.13 10.02 3.90
C THR A 2 10.78 10.39 2.46
N ILE A 3 11.78 10.55 1.60
CA ILE A 3 11.52 10.72 0.17
C ILE A 3 10.90 9.40 -0.29
N ASN A 4 9.64 9.44 -0.72
CA ASN A 4 8.96 8.28 -1.29
C ASN A 4 9.67 7.92 -2.61
N ILE A 5 10.40 6.80 -2.62
CA ILE A 5 11.21 6.31 -3.74
C ILE A 5 10.33 6.19 -4.99
N LYS A 6 9.11 5.67 -4.84
CA LYS A 6 8.13 5.57 -5.91
C LYS A 6 7.80 6.94 -6.50
N ASP A 7 7.50 7.95 -5.67
CA ASP A 7 7.14 9.30 -6.15
C ASP A 7 8.27 9.97 -6.95
N LYS A 8 9.52 9.77 -6.53
CA LYS A 8 10.70 10.28 -7.23
C LYS A 8 10.74 9.75 -8.66
N TYR A 9 10.73 8.43 -8.83
CA TYR A 9 10.86 7.81 -10.14
C TYR A 9 9.57 7.92 -10.98
N GLN A 10 8.39 7.92 -10.35
CA GLN A 10 7.13 8.19 -11.05
C GLN A 10 7.16 9.59 -11.71
N LYS A 11 7.66 10.61 -11.01
CA LYS A 11 7.84 11.95 -11.58
C LYS A 11 8.81 11.96 -12.76
N GLU A 12 9.84 11.12 -12.76
CA GLU A 12 10.77 11.00 -13.88
C GLU A 12 10.10 10.36 -15.11
N VAL A 13 9.33 9.28 -14.92
CA VAL A 13 8.51 8.69 -15.99
C VAL A 13 7.52 9.72 -16.55
N GLU A 14 6.82 10.45 -15.68
CA GLU A 14 5.87 11.49 -16.10
C GLU A 14 6.53 12.61 -16.90
N LYS A 15 7.73 13.04 -16.50
CA LYS A 15 8.53 14.02 -17.26
C LYS A 15 8.92 13.48 -18.64
N ALA A 16 9.37 12.23 -18.73
CA ALA A 16 9.72 11.60 -20.01
C ALA A 16 8.50 11.48 -20.94
N VAL A 17 7.35 11.04 -20.41
CA VAL A 17 6.07 10.97 -21.13
C VAL A 17 5.63 12.36 -21.62
N LYS A 18 5.75 13.40 -20.78
CA LYS A 18 5.39 14.77 -21.15
C LYS A 18 6.32 15.33 -22.23
N LYS A 19 7.62 15.04 -22.16
CA LYS A 19 8.59 15.39 -23.20
C LYS A 19 8.21 14.74 -24.53
N PHE A 20 7.99 13.42 -24.55
CA PHE A 20 7.57 12.68 -25.74
C PHE A 20 6.32 13.29 -26.39
N ARG A 21 5.26 13.57 -25.62
CA ARG A 21 4.03 14.17 -26.15
C ARG A 21 4.31 15.50 -26.86
N ARG A 22 5.15 16.35 -26.26
CA ARG A 22 5.53 17.65 -26.83
C ARG A 22 6.34 17.48 -28.11
N ASP A 23 7.27 16.53 -28.13
CA ASP A 23 8.15 16.31 -29.29
C ASP A 23 7.39 15.70 -30.47
N VAL A 24 6.44 14.79 -30.22
CA VAL A 24 5.52 14.30 -31.26
C VAL A 24 4.62 15.41 -31.81
N GLU A 25 4.07 16.26 -30.94
CA GLU A 25 3.22 17.37 -31.37
C GLU A 25 4.00 18.37 -32.24
N LYS A 26 5.26 18.66 -31.86
CA LYS A 26 6.15 19.50 -32.68
C LYS A 26 6.39 18.93 -34.06
N ILE A 27 6.59 17.62 -34.19
CA ILE A 27 6.76 16.96 -35.50
C ILE A 27 5.47 17.10 -36.33
N LYS A 28 4.31 16.87 -35.72
CA LYS A 28 3.01 16.91 -36.41
C LYS A 28 2.60 18.29 -36.91
N THR A 29 2.96 19.33 -36.16
CA THR A 29 2.58 20.73 -36.42
C THR A 29 3.72 21.56 -37.01
N SER A 30 4.86 20.94 -37.32
CA SER A 30 6.01 21.64 -37.88
C SER A 30 5.72 22.14 -39.31
N GLU A 31 6.05 23.40 -39.58
CA GLU A 31 6.06 23.96 -40.93
C GLU A 31 7.34 23.58 -41.72
N ASN A 32 8.23 22.78 -41.15
CA ASN A 32 9.46 22.35 -41.82
C ASN A 32 9.11 21.36 -42.95
N PRO A 33 9.49 21.65 -44.21
CA PRO A 33 9.23 20.77 -45.35
C PRO A 33 9.73 19.33 -45.20
N TYR A 34 10.75 19.11 -44.36
CA TYR A 34 11.23 17.77 -44.01
C TYR A 34 10.12 16.87 -43.44
N TYR A 35 9.20 17.43 -42.66
CA TYR A 35 8.09 16.70 -42.06
C TYR A 35 6.83 16.70 -42.94
N HIS A 36 6.86 17.20 -44.18
CA HIS A 36 5.71 17.10 -45.08
C HIS A 36 5.54 15.68 -45.62
N ASP A 37 6.63 14.91 -45.71
CA ASP A 37 6.59 13.47 -46.03
C ASP A 37 6.05 12.68 -44.83
N GLU A 38 5.01 11.87 -45.07
CA GLU A 38 4.39 11.01 -44.06
C GLU A 38 5.36 9.92 -43.59
N ALA A 39 6.16 9.33 -44.48
CA ALA A 39 7.13 8.30 -44.13
C ALA A 39 8.24 8.83 -43.20
N VAL A 40 8.66 10.08 -43.41
CA VAL A 40 9.65 10.74 -42.55
C VAL A 40 9.07 11.04 -41.17
N ARG A 41 7.82 11.53 -41.09
CA ARG A 41 7.13 11.76 -39.82
C ARG A 41 6.98 10.47 -39.02
N ASP A 42 6.55 9.39 -39.67
CA ASP A 42 6.36 8.10 -39.00
C ASP A 42 7.68 7.52 -38.49
N TYR A 43 8.75 7.62 -39.29
CA TYR A 43 10.10 7.21 -38.86
C TYR A 43 10.57 7.99 -37.63
N GLU A 44 10.42 9.31 -37.63
CA GLU A 44 10.85 10.16 -36.52
C GLU A 44 10.03 9.94 -35.25
N ILE A 45 8.71 9.77 -35.39
CA ILE A 45 7.84 9.40 -34.28
C ILE A 45 8.22 8.02 -33.73
N GLN A 46 8.50 7.05 -34.60
CA GLN A 46 8.95 5.71 -34.19
C GLN A 46 10.26 5.77 -33.41
N ARG A 47 11.23 6.57 -33.86
CA ARG A 47 12.48 6.81 -33.14
C ARG A 47 12.24 7.39 -31.74
N LEU A 48 11.33 8.37 -31.62
CA LEU A 48 10.96 8.95 -30.32
C LEU A 48 10.27 7.92 -29.40
N ARG A 49 9.50 6.98 -29.93
CA ARG A 49 8.89 5.90 -29.14
C ARG A 49 9.96 4.98 -28.57
N GLU A 50 10.92 4.55 -29.40
CA GLU A 50 12.02 3.69 -28.98
C GLU A 50 12.92 4.38 -27.94
N GLU A 51 13.16 5.69 -28.08
CA GLU A 51 13.88 6.47 -27.09
C GLU A 51 13.11 6.52 -25.75
N LEU A 52 11.81 6.80 -25.78
CA LEU A 52 10.97 6.80 -24.58
C LEU A 52 10.94 5.42 -23.91
N GLU A 53 10.80 4.34 -24.68
CA GLU A 53 10.83 2.98 -24.15
C GLU A 53 12.15 2.66 -23.46
N LYS A 54 13.29 3.04 -24.07
CA LYS A 54 14.61 2.87 -23.45
C LYS A 54 14.74 3.69 -22.17
N GLN A 55 14.30 4.94 -22.18
CA GLN A 55 14.34 5.82 -21.01
C GLN A 55 13.49 5.27 -19.85
N VAL A 56 12.24 4.86 -20.12
CA VAL A 56 11.35 4.29 -19.10
C VAL A 56 11.89 2.97 -18.57
N ASN A 57 12.47 2.11 -19.43
CA ASN A 57 13.11 0.87 -19.00
C ASN A 57 14.32 1.11 -18.09
N GLU A 58 15.13 2.13 -18.38
CA GLU A 58 16.26 2.50 -17.53
C GLU A 58 15.80 3.06 -16.17
N ILE A 59 14.79 3.94 -16.17
CA ILE A 59 14.16 4.44 -14.94
C ILE A 59 13.60 3.28 -14.09
N ASN A 60 12.92 2.31 -14.72
CA ASN A 60 12.43 1.12 -14.02
C ASN A 60 13.55 0.27 -13.42
N LYS A 61 14.69 0.11 -14.11
CA LYS A 61 15.85 -0.60 -13.56
C LYS A 61 16.42 0.10 -12.34
N GLN A 62 16.57 1.41 -12.40
CA GLN A 62 17.09 2.22 -11.28
C GLN A 62 16.14 2.17 -10.08
N PHE A 63 14.83 2.30 -10.31
CA PHE A 63 13.80 2.13 -9.29
C PHE A 63 13.88 0.75 -8.63
N ASN A 64 13.93 -0.33 -9.42
CA ASN A 64 14.00 -1.69 -8.89
C ASN A 64 15.28 -1.93 -8.09
N ALA A 65 16.42 -1.41 -8.55
CA ALA A 65 17.68 -1.53 -7.81
C ALA A 65 17.64 -0.75 -6.47
N GLU A 66 17.12 0.49 -6.47
CA GLU A 66 17.04 1.31 -5.26
C GLU A 66 16.04 0.74 -4.25
N ILE A 67 14.87 0.28 -4.71
CA ILE A 67 13.85 -0.28 -3.82
C ILE A 67 14.28 -1.65 -3.27
N ASP A 68 15.00 -2.47 -4.05
CA ASP A 68 15.52 -3.75 -3.60
C ASP A 68 16.61 -3.57 -2.55
N ALA A 69 17.53 -2.64 -2.76
CA ALA A 69 18.53 -2.30 -1.75
C ALA A 69 17.88 -1.83 -0.44
N LYS A 70 16.77 -1.07 -0.51
CA LYS A 70 16.04 -0.62 0.69
C LYS A 70 15.23 -1.73 1.35
N ILE A 71 14.65 -2.64 0.59
CA ILE A 71 14.00 -3.83 1.13
C ILE A 71 15.05 -4.68 1.86
N GLU A 72 16.19 -4.98 1.24
CA GLU A 72 17.28 -5.74 1.85
C GLU A 72 17.82 -5.10 3.14
N GLU A 73 17.89 -3.76 3.19
CA GLU A 73 18.27 -3.01 4.39
C GLU A 73 17.22 -3.14 5.53
N LEU A 74 15.93 -3.05 5.20
CA LEU A 74 14.85 -3.05 6.18
C LEU A 74 14.42 -4.45 6.63
N GLU A 75 14.62 -5.50 5.83
CA GLU A 75 14.27 -6.87 6.19
C GLU A 75 14.84 -7.33 7.55
N PRO A 76 16.15 -7.20 7.85
CA PRO A 76 16.69 -7.60 9.14
C PRO A 76 16.20 -6.72 10.29
N ILE A 77 15.86 -5.45 10.02
CA ILE A 77 15.33 -4.51 11.03
C ILE A 77 13.89 -4.90 11.38
N ALA A 78 13.04 -5.10 10.37
CA ALA A 78 11.67 -5.55 10.54
C ALA A 78 11.60 -6.93 11.21
N ALA A 79 12.52 -7.86 10.88
CA ALA A 79 12.60 -9.18 11.51
C ALA A 79 12.91 -9.09 13.02
N LYS A 80 13.69 -8.10 13.45
CA LYS A 80 14.04 -7.87 14.86
C LYS A 80 13.09 -6.89 15.56
N SER A 81 12.14 -6.30 14.85
CA SER A 81 11.20 -5.35 15.43
C SER A 81 10.20 -6.07 16.34
N PHE A 82 9.92 -5.44 17.49
CA PHE A 82 8.93 -5.90 18.45
C PHE A 82 8.27 -4.68 19.07
N PHE A 83 6.99 -4.83 19.43
CA PHE A 83 6.31 -3.81 20.22
C PHE A 83 7.03 -3.60 21.54
N LYS A 84 7.19 -2.33 21.95
CA LYS A 84 7.86 -1.95 23.19
C LYS A 84 6.90 -1.22 24.12
N PRO A 85 5.93 -1.94 24.72
CA PRO A 85 5.00 -1.32 25.65
C PRO A 85 5.73 -0.78 26.88
N THR A 86 5.34 0.41 27.30
CA THR A 86 5.78 1.04 28.53
C THR A 86 5.09 0.41 29.75
N GLU A 87 5.58 0.71 30.96
CA GLU A 87 4.89 0.30 32.19
C GLU A 87 3.52 0.95 32.34
N THR A 88 3.35 2.17 31.80
CA THR A 88 2.05 2.85 31.77
C THR A 88 1.05 2.08 30.90
N ASP A 89 1.48 1.65 29.70
CA ASP A 89 0.62 0.89 28.78
C ASP A 89 0.19 -0.43 29.42
N LYS A 90 1.11 -1.11 30.12
CA LYS A 90 0.79 -2.35 30.86
C LYS A 90 -0.29 -2.12 31.89
N ARG A 91 -0.14 -1.09 32.74
CA ARG A 91 -1.12 -0.78 33.80
C ARG A 91 -2.49 -0.44 33.22
N LEU A 92 -2.51 0.38 32.16
CA LEU A 92 -3.74 0.79 31.51
C LEU A 92 -4.47 -0.41 30.88
N VAL A 93 -3.73 -1.28 30.18
CA VAL A 93 -4.29 -2.51 29.61
C VAL A 93 -4.79 -3.46 30.70
N ASP A 94 -4.02 -3.65 31.77
CA ASP A 94 -4.43 -4.50 32.89
C ASP A 94 -5.71 -3.96 33.57
N GLU A 95 -5.85 -2.63 33.68
CA GLU A 95 -7.07 -1.98 34.19
C GLU A 95 -8.27 -2.22 33.26
N PHE A 96 -8.12 -1.98 31.95
CA PHE A 96 -9.20 -2.19 30.98
C PHE A 96 -9.64 -3.66 30.91
N VAL A 97 -8.69 -4.59 30.93
CA VAL A 97 -8.96 -6.03 30.95
C VAL A 97 -9.67 -6.44 32.24
N SER A 98 -9.24 -5.92 33.39
CA SER A 98 -9.85 -6.23 34.69
C SER A 98 -11.28 -5.70 34.80
N GLU A 99 -11.51 -4.47 34.34
CA GLU A 99 -12.84 -3.85 34.33
C GLU A 99 -13.79 -4.61 33.38
N PHE A 100 -13.34 -4.94 32.17
CA PHE A 100 -14.13 -5.76 31.24
C PHE A 100 -14.49 -7.12 31.84
N LEU A 101 -13.55 -7.81 32.50
CA LEU A 101 -13.83 -9.08 33.16
C LEU A 101 -14.85 -8.95 34.29
N ALA A 102 -14.79 -7.86 35.07
CA ALA A 102 -15.75 -7.61 36.13
C ALA A 102 -17.15 -7.38 35.55
N ASP A 103 -17.28 -6.50 34.56
CA ASP A 103 -18.54 -6.18 33.91
C ASP A 103 -19.13 -7.41 33.21
N ALA A 104 -18.32 -8.17 32.47
CA ALA A 104 -18.74 -9.38 31.77
C ALA A 104 -19.23 -10.48 32.74
N LYS A 105 -18.60 -10.63 33.91
CA LYS A 105 -19.00 -11.65 34.91
C LYS A 105 -20.22 -11.26 35.72
N LEU A 106 -20.45 -9.96 35.92
CA LEU A 106 -21.61 -9.45 36.67
C LEU A 106 -22.84 -9.23 35.77
N ALA A 107 -22.68 -9.26 34.45
CA ALA A 107 -23.78 -9.16 33.49
C ALA A 107 -24.72 -10.38 33.57
N PHE A 108 -26.02 -10.12 33.66
CA PHE A 108 -27.06 -11.15 33.80
C PHE A 108 -27.67 -11.56 32.47
N SER A 109 -27.63 -10.68 31.47
CA SER A 109 -28.20 -10.91 30.15
C SER A 109 -27.16 -10.85 29.02
N ASP A 110 -27.47 -11.48 27.90
CA ASP A 110 -26.62 -11.40 26.70
C ASP A 110 -26.47 -9.96 26.18
N SER A 111 -27.48 -9.11 26.37
CA SER A 111 -27.40 -7.69 26.02
C SER A 111 -26.34 -6.96 26.85
N GLU A 112 -26.38 -7.12 28.18
CA GLU A 112 -25.42 -6.47 29.09
C GLU A 112 -23.98 -6.94 28.83
N LYS A 113 -23.82 -8.21 28.46
CA LYS A 113 -22.51 -8.78 28.07
C LYS A 113 -21.99 -8.12 26.79
N LEU A 114 -22.85 -7.94 25.80
CA LEU A 114 -22.49 -7.24 24.57
C LEU A 114 -22.13 -5.78 24.85
N ASP A 115 -22.91 -5.09 25.68
CA ASP A 115 -22.61 -3.70 26.08
C ASP A 115 -21.25 -3.60 26.81
N ALA A 116 -20.93 -4.57 27.68
CA ALA A 116 -19.63 -4.64 28.36
C ALA A 116 -18.48 -4.81 27.35
N PHE A 117 -18.67 -5.66 26.34
CA PHE A 117 -17.68 -5.86 25.28
C PHE A 117 -17.54 -4.62 24.39
N GLU A 118 -18.64 -3.95 24.04
CA GLU A 118 -18.60 -2.71 23.24
C GLU A 118 -17.85 -1.60 23.97
N LYS A 119 -18.09 -1.40 25.27
CA LYS A 119 -17.31 -0.47 26.10
C LYS A 119 -15.84 -0.83 26.16
N PHE A 120 -15.52 -2.13 26.21
CA PHE A 120 -14.15 -2.59 26.15
C PHE A 120 -13.51 -2.22 24.80
N GLU A 121 -14.17 -2.51 23.68
CA GLU A 121 -13.68 -2.12 22.35
C GLU A 121 -13.51 -0.60 22.20
N GLU A 122 -14.43 0.21 22.72
CA GLU A 122 -14.29 1.67 22.75
C GLU A 122 -13.03 2.10 23.49
N LYS A 123 -12.74 1.49 24.65
CA LYS A 123 -11.51 1.76 25.40
C LYS A 123 -10.25 1.36 24.64
N LEU A 124 -10.30 0.23 23.92
CA LEU A 124 -9.20 -0.20 23.06
C LEU A 124 -8.92 0.81 21.94
N GLY A 125 -9.94 1.55 21.48
CA GLY A 125 -9.80 2.62 20.49
C GLY A 125 -8.91 3.79 20.92
N PHE A 126 -8.63 3.93 22.22
CA PHE A 126 -7.70 4.95 22.76
C PHE A 126 -6.27 4.44 22.95
N LEU A 127 -6.01 3.15 22.71
CA LEU A 127 -4.68 2.57 22.83
C LEU A 127 -3.88 2.72 21.54
N ASP A 128 -2.57 2.91 21.69
CA ASP A 128 -1.62 2.79 20.59
C ASP A 128 -1.36 1.31 20.24
N GLU A 129 -0.55 1.06 19.20
CA GLU A 129 -0.25 -0.30 18.76
C GLU A 129 0.48 -1.13 19.82
N ASN A 130 1.22 -0.49 20.74
CA ASN A 130 1.88 -1.17 21.85
C ASN A 130 0.86 -1.68 22.87
N GLY A 131 -0.10 -0.84 23.26
CA GLY A 131 -1.21 -1.21 24.13
C GLY A 131 -2.09 -2.31 23.50
N LEU A 132 -2.44 -2.16 22.23
CA LEU A 132 -3.20 -3.18 21.49
C LEU A 132 -2.45 -4.53 21.39
N SER A 133 -1.13 -4.48 21.21
CA SER A 133 -0.28 -5.70 21.25
C SER A 133 -0.30 -6.37 22.64
N LEU A 134 -0.35 -5.60 23.73
CA LEU A 134 -0.52 -6.17 25.07
C LEU A 134 -1.90 -6.81 25.24
N VAL A 135 -2.97 -6.15 24.79
CA VAL A 135 -4.33 -6.69 24.83
C VAL A 135 -4.39 -8.03 24.11
N ARG A 136 -3.76 -8.13 22.92
CA ARG A 136 -3.64 -9.39 22.18
C ARG A 136 -3.02 -10.51 23.02
N LYS A 137 -2.01 -10.21 23.83
CA LYS A 137 -1.37 -11.20 24.73
C LYS A 137 -2.28 -11.62 25.89
N ARG A 138 -3.25 -10.78 26.27
CA ARG A 138 -4.26 -11.05 27.32
C ARG A 138 -5.52 -11.75 26.79
N LEU A 139 -5.76 -11.76 25.48
CA LEU A 139 -6.96 -12.41 24.91
C LEU A 139 -7.13 -13.89 25.29
N PRO A 140 -6.07 -14.73 25.38
CA PRO A 140 -6.23 -16.11 25.85
C PRO A 140 -6.75 -16.19 27.28
N GLU A 141 -6.24 -15.34 28.17
CA GLU A 141 -6.69 -15.23 29.57
C GLU A 141 -8.15 -14.79 29.65
N LEU A 142 -8.55 -13.79 28.85
CA LEU A 142 -9.95 -13.36 28.73
C LEU A 142 -10.85 -14.48 28.21
N PHE A 143 -10.38 -15.23 27.22
CA PHE A 143 -11.12 -16.34 26.62
C PHE A 143 -11.37 -17.46 27.64
N ASP A 144 -10.35 -17.83 28.41
CA ASP A 144 -10.45 -18.89 29.43
C ASP A 144 -11.32 -18.44 30.62
N ALA A 145 -11.20 -17.18 31.04
CA ALA A 145 -11.98 -16.60 32.13
C ALA A 145 -13.48 -16.48 31.83
N LEU A 146 -13.86 -16.52 30.55
CA LEU A 146 -15.22 -16.45 30.02
C LEU A 146 -15.61 -17.76 29.31
N SER A 147 -15.08 -18.88 29.79
CA SER A 147 -15.24 -20.22 29.18
C SER A 147 -16.69 -20.69 29.05
N ASP A 148 -17.57 -20.25 29.94
CA ASP A 148 -19.00 -20.58 29.93
C ASP A 148 -19.85 -19.64 29.06
N ASP A 149 -19.25 -18.63 28.44
CA ASP A 149 -19.95 -17.60 27.65
C ASP A 149 -19.63 -17.68 26.15
N THR A 150 -20.50 -18.35 25.40
CA THR A 150 -20.32 -18.52 23.95
C THR A 150 -20.38 -17.21 23.17
N THR A 151 -21.16 -16.23 23.65
CA THR A 151 -21.36 -14.94 22.98
C THR A 151 -20.09 -14.11 23.06
N LEU A 152 -19.56 -13.93 24.27
CA LEU A 152 -18.32 -13.20 24.50
C LEU A 152 -17.11 -13.90 23.89
N GLN A 153 -17.05 -15.23 23.92
CA GLN A 153 -16.01 -15.96 23.21
C GLN A 153 -15.98 -15.68 21.71
N SER A 154 -17.15 -15.59 21.07
CA SER A 154 -17.23 -15.26 19.64
C SER A 154 -16.64 -13.86 19.39
N LYS A 155 -16.95 -12.90 20.24
CA LYS A 155 -16.44 -11.52 20.20
C LYS A 155 -14.93 -11.45 20.42
N ILE A 156 -14.40 -12.14 21.43
CA ILE A 156 -12.95 -12.24 21.70
C ILE A 156 -12.20 -12.87 20.52
N ARG A 157 -12.76 -13.90 19.89
CA ARG A 157 -12.17 -14.48 18.65
C ARG A 157 -12.17 -13.47 17.50
N GLY A 158 -13.23 -12.68 17.37
CA GLY A 158 -13.31 -11.57 16.42
C GLY A 158 -12.19 -10.55 16.65
N LEU A 159 -12.05 -10.08 17.88
CA LEU A 159 -11.00 -9.15 18.28
C LEU A 159 -9.60 -9.72 18.02
N ASN A 160 -9.37 -11.01 18.30
CA ASN A 160 -8.09 -11.65 18.01
C ASN A 160 -7.77 -11.66 16.50
N ARG A 161 -8.77 -11.79 15.61
CA ARG A 161 -8.54 -11.70 14.16
C ARG A 161 -8.05 -10.30 13.79
N THR A 162 -8.71 -9.26 14.30
CA THR A 162 -8.31 -7.86 14.08
C THR A 162 -6.90 -7.59 14.62
N LEU A 163 -6.64 -7.95 15.90
CA LEU A 163 -5.33 -7.69 16.51
C LEU A 163 -4.22 -8.60 15.97
N LYS A 164 -4.56 -9.69 15.28
CA LYS A 164 -3.56 -10.57 14.64
C LYS A 164 -2.79 -9.83 13.54
N GLU A 165 -3.47 -8.90 12.87
CA GLU A 165 -2.93 -8.08 11.78
C GLU A 165 -2.05 -6.92 12.26
N LEU A 166 -1.94 -6.70 13.58
CA LEU A 166 -1.02 -5.70 14.14
C LEU A 166 0.42 -5.95 13.70
N GLN A 167 1.02 -4.89 13.19
CA GLN A 167 2.40 -4.85 12.75
C GLN A 167 3.13 -3.72 13.46
N THR A 168 4.44 -3.91 13.63
CA THR A 168 5.33 -2.85 14.08
C THR A 168 5.55 -1.85 12.96
N THR A 169 5.93 -0.62 13.30
CA THR A 169 6.22 0.44 12.33
C THR A 169 7.26 0.00 11.29
N GLU A 170 8.27 -0.78 11.70
CA GLU A 170 9.30 -1.29 10.80
C GLU A 170 8.77 -2.36 9.84
N LYS A 171 7.83 -3.21 10.28
CA LYS A 171 7.16 -4.17 9.41
C LYS A 171 6.25 -3.48 8.40
N MET A 172 5.48 -2.49 8.86
CA MET A 172 4.64 -1.67 7.98
C MET A 172 5.47 -0.96 6.92
N ALA A 173 6.60 -0.35 7.31
CA ALA A 173 7.50 0.32 6.36
C ALA A 173 8.08 -0.65 5.32
N LEU A 174 8.44 -1.88 5.72
CA LEU A 174 8.90 -2.91 4.79
C LEU A 174 7.78 -3.34 3.84
N GLU A 175 6.56 -3.55 4.33
CA GLU A 175 5.42 -3.92 3.51
C GLU A 175 5.04 -2.82 2.52
N GLU A 176 5.10 -1.56 2.94
CA GLU A 176 4.89 -0.41 2.05
C GLU A 176 5.88 -0.41 0.89
N LEU A 177 7.18 -0.65 1.14
CA LEU A 177 8.17 -0.76 0.07
C LEU A 177 7.90 -1.96 -0.85
N LYS A 178 7.51 -3.11 -0.30
CA LYS A 178 7.15 -4.29 -1.09
C LYS A 178 5.94 -4.01 -1.99
N GLU A 179 4.94 -3.31 -1.48
CA GLU A 179 3.76 -2.87 -2.24
C GLU A 179 4.13 -1.84 -3.31
N GLN A 180 4.99 -0.86 -2.99
CA GLN A 180 5.49 0.10 -3.97
C GLN A 180 6.22 -0.60 -5.13
N LYS A 181 7.05 -1.62 -4.83
CA LYS A 181 7.73 -2.44 -5.84
C LYS A 181 6.72 -3.16 -6.75
N MET A 182 5.70 -3.79 -6.16
CA MET A 182 4.68 -4.53 -6.92
C MET A 182 3.86 -3.62 -7.85
N ASN A 183 3.50 -2.42 -7.38
CA ASN A 183 2.69 -1.48 -8.15
C ASN A 183 3.46 -0.86 -9.33
N GLY A 184 4.78 -0.75 -9.22
CA GLY A 184 5.65 -0.11 -10.20
C GLY A 184 5.41 1.40 -10.33
N ILE A 185 6.12 2.01 -11.28
CA ILE A 185 6.18 3.48 -11.50
C ILE A 185 5.76 3.90 -12.92
N ASP A 186 5.45 2.94 -13.79
CA ASP A 186 5.29 3.14 -15.23
C ASP A 186 3.84 3.45 -15.66
N ALA A 187 2.93 3.73 -14.73
CA ALA A 187 1.50 3.88 -14.99
C ALA A 187 1.21 4.98 -16.03
N ALA A 188 1.92 6.10 -15.99
CA ALA A 188 1.80 7.18 -16.97
C ALA A 188 2.21 6.74 -18.39
N PHE A 189 3.25 5.91 -18.49
CA PHE A 189 3.73 5.36 -19.75
C PHE A 189 2.77 4.28 -20.29
N ARG A 190 2.29 3.37 -19.44
CA ARG A 190 1.23 2.41 -19.81
C ARG A 190 -0.01 3.12 -20.34
N ARG A 191 -0.47 4.18 -19.67
CA ARG A 191 -1.60 4.99 -20.13
C ARG A 191 -1.33 5.63 -21.49
N LEU A 192 -0.14 6.21 -21.69
CA LEU A 192 0.26 6.79 -22.98
C LEU A 192 0.16 5.77 -24.11
N ARG A 193 0.68 4.56 -23.91
CA ARG A 193 0.63 3.46 -24.90
C ARG A 193 -0.80 3.05 -25.26
N LEU A 194 -1.74 3.20 -24.34
CA LEU A 194 -3.15 2.86 -24.58
C LEU A 194 -3.93 3.93 -25.35
N ILE A 195 -3.65 5.21 -25.10
CA ILE A 195 -4.52 6.30 -25.59
C ILE A 195 -3.91 7.15 -26.70
N HIS A 196 -2.58 7.18 -26.82
CA HIS A 196 -1.92 8.13 -27.69
C HIS A 196 -1.86 7.60 -29.13
N PRO A 197 -2.22 8.38 -30.17
CA PRO A 197 -2.23 7.92 -31.56
C PRO A 197 -0.85 7.44 -32.05
N ALA A 198 0.22 8.00 -31.50
CA ALA A 198 1.58 7.50 -31.72
C ALA A 198 1.87 6.15 -31.01
N PHE A 199 0.87 5.34 -30.70
CA PHE A 199 1.00 3.94 -30.28
C PHE A 199 -0.19 3.11 -30.79
N SER A 200 -0.91 3.59 -31.82
CA SER A 200 -2.12 2.93 -32.35
C SER A 200 -1.86 1.54 -32.94
N ASP A 201 -0.65 1.32 -33.43
CA ASP A 201 -0.10 0.06 -33.95
C ASP A 201 0.32 -0.93 -32.85
N TYR A 202 0.36 -0.49 -31.58
CA TYR A 202 0.73 -1.34 -30.46
C TYR A 202 -0.36 -2.40 -30.21
N LYS A 203 0.03 -3.69 -30.22
CA LYS A 203 -0.86 -4.88 -30.22
C LYS A 203 -2.00 -4.88 -29.19
N TYR A 204 -1.86 -4.18 -28.05
CA TYR A 204 -2.87 -4.09 -26.99
C TYR A 204 -4.03 -3.11 -27.28
N ASN A 205 -3.91 -2.22 -28.26
CA ASN A 205 -4.98 -1.27 -28.62
C ASN A 205 -6.08 -1.87 -29.51
N ARG A 206 -5.93 -3.11 -29.96
CA ARG A 206 -6.90 -3.79 -30.84
C ARG A 206 -8.26 -4.08 -30.18
N TYR A 207 -8.36 -4.07 -28.85
CA TYR A 207 -9.64 -4.28 -28.16
C TYR A 207 -10.57 -3.06 -28.19
N ASN A 208 -10.07 -1.84 -28.44
CA ASN A 208 -10.91 -0.64 -28.55
C ASN A 208 -11.40 -0.34 -29.97
N ASN A 209 -10.84 -0.99 -30.99
CA ASN A 209 -11.22 -0.78 -32.39
C ASN A 209 -12.16 -1.88 -32.93
N ALA A 210 -12.56 -2.86 -32.12
CA ALA A 210 -13.51 -3.90 -32.52
C ALA A 210 -14.99 -3.49 -32.34
N ASN A 211 -15.26 -2.30 -31.77
CA ASN A 211 -16.61 -1.75 -31.54
C ASN A 211 -16.85 -0.42 -32.29
N ARG A 212 -16.21 -0.20 -33.44
CA ARG A 212 -16.53 0.90 -34.35
C ARG A 212 -16.88 0.38 -35.73
#